data_AF-A0A943KAZ0-F1
#
_entry.id   AF-A0A943KAZ0-F1
#
_cell.length_a   1.000
_cell.length_b   1.000
_cell.length_c   1.000
_cell.angle_alpha   90.00
_cell.angle_beta   90.00
_cell.angle_gamma   90.00
#
_symmetry.space_group_name_H-M   'P 1'
#
loop_
_entity.id
_entity.type
_entity.pdbx_description
1 polymer ?
#
loop_
_entity_poly.entity_id
_entity_poly.type
_entity_poly.pdbx_seq_one_letter_code
_entity_poly.pdbx_strand_id
1 'polypeptide(L)'
;MVKRKSAGWLAYVGALLVLIVLVGVVARFTNGFTDDFKTFYVKVEDKEIMSNSGGYEITQAKPMQVEVKYTFSFATDENKGYNVKIVPNAADKSKDFSFTVNGENRQFQAETDLTDGFEIEKSESTFKVTPKGENLTGVLQAIYPGLDTAHIEEKAYNDMFALVVSSYNEKASVTIYFTLSSKVTGIRLDKEVIVF
;
A
#
# COMPACT_ATOMS: atom_id res chain seq x y z
N MET A 1 54.71 -37.56 -3.62
CA MET A 1 53.72 -36.82 -2.80
C MET A 1 53.52 -35.45 -3.43
N VAL A 2 52.51 -35.27 -4.29
CA VAL A 2 52.26 -33.99 -4.98
C VAL A 2 51.45 -33.11 -4.05
N LYS A 3 52.09 -32.09 -3.43
CA LYS A 3 51.38 -31.02 -2.70
C LYS A 3 50.58 -30.20 -3.72
N ARG A 4 49.26 -30.41 -3.79
CA ARG A 4 48.35 -29.52 -4.52
C ARG A 4 48.35 -28.13 -3.86
N LYS A 5 49.22 -27.22 -4.33
CA LYS A 5 49.19 -25.78 -3.99
C LYS A 5 48.16 -25.03 -4.84
N SER A 6 46.90 -25.45 -4.84
CA SER A 6 45.86 -24.81 -5.66
C SER A 6 44.61 -24.38 -4.89
N ALA A 7 44.63 -24.39 -3.56
CA ALA A 7 43.45 -24.09 -2.74
C ALA A 7 43.34 -22.63 -2.23
N GLY A 8 44.44 -21.87 -2.19
CA GLY A 8 44.45 -20.53 -1.58
C GLY A 8 43.65 -19.50 -2.38
N TRP A 9 43.92 -19.36 -3.68
CA TRP A 9 43.25 -18.38 -4.54
C TRP A 9 41.75 -18.62 -4.69
N LEU A 10 41.32 -19.89 -4.70
CA LEU A 10 39.90 -20.28 -4.70
C LEU A 10 39.18 -19.80 -3.43
N ALA A 11 39.84 -19.85 -2.27
CA ALA A 11 39.26 -19.32 -1.03
C ALA A 11 39.12 -17.79 -1.07
N TYR A 12 40.11 -17.08 -1.61
CA TYR A 12 40.04 -15.62 -1.79
C TYR A 12 38.94 -15.20 -2.78
N VAL A 13 38.83 -15.90 -3.92
CA VAL A 13 37.76 -15.66 -4.90
C VAL A 13 36.40 -15.97 -4.27
N GLY A 14 36.28 -17.07 -3.51
CA GLY A 14 35.06 -17.41 -2.78
C GLY A 14 34.67 -16.34 -1.77
N ALA A 15 35.62 -15.86 -0.95
CA ALA A 15 35.38 -14.81 0.03
C ALA A 15 34.95 -13.48 -0.63
N LEU A 16 35.59 -13.11 -1.75
CA LEU A 16 35.23 -11.92 -2.52
C LEU A 16 33.81 -12.01 -3.08
N LEU A 17 33.41 -13.17 -3.62
CA LEU A 17 32.05 -13.39 -4.11
C LEU A 17 31.01 -13.27 -2.99
N VAL A 18 31.28 -13.83 -1.81
CA VAL A 18 30.39 -13.68 -0.64
C VAL A 18 30.26 -12.22 -0.26
N LEU A 19 31.35 -11.45 -0.27
CA LEU A 19 31.31 -10.02 0.07
C LEU A 19 30.49 -9.23 -0.94
N ILE A 20 30.61 -9.51 -2.24
CA ILE A 20 29.79 -8.88 -3.29
C ILE A 20 28.31 -9.19 -3.08
N VAL A 21 27.97 -10.45 -2.76
CA VAL A 21 26.57 -10.84 -2.46
C VAL A 21 26.05 -10.08 -1.25
N LEU A 22 26.83 -9.99 -0.16
CA LEU A 22 26.43 -9.24 1.04
C LEU A 22 26.20 -7.76 0.73
N VAL A 23 27.11 -7.11 0.00
CA VAL A 23 26.95 -5.71 -0.44
C VAL A 23 25.70 -5.56 -1.31
N GLY A 24 25.44 -6.50 -2.22
CA GLY A 24 24.25 -6.48 -3.08
C GLY A 24 22.94 -6.61 -2.28
N VAL A 25 22.91 -7.47 -1.26
CA VAL A 25 21.76 -7.60 -0.34
C VAL A 25 21.54 -6.31 0.42
N VAL A 26 22.59 -5.73 1.01
CA VAL A 26 22.48 -4.46 1.73
C VAL A 26 22.01 -3.36 0.79
N ALA A 27 22.59 -3.24 -0.41
CA ALA A 27 22.18 -2.26 -1.41
C ALA A 27 20.70 -2.37 -1.77
N ARG A 28 20.19 -3.59 -2.01
CA ARG A 28 18.77 -3.82 -2.33
C ARG A 28 17.86 -3.32 -1.22
N PHE A 29 18.14 -3.67 0.04
CA PHE A 29 17.27 -3.34 1.16
C PHE A 29 17.53 -1.96 1.76
N THR A 30 18.45 -1.17 1.21
CA THR A 30 18.72 0.22 1.61
C THR A 30 18.42 1.22 0.49
N ASN A 31 17.69 0.79 -0.56
CA ASN A 31 17.44 1.59 -1.75
C ASN A 31 18.74 2.16 -2.38
N GLY A 32 19.80 1.35 -2.41
CA GLY A 32 21.12 1.76 -2.86
C GLY A 32 21.93 2.55 -1.82
N PHE A 33 21.82 2.19 -0.54
CA PHE A 33 22.49 2.84 0.61
C PHE A 33 21.99 4.25 0.95
N THR A 34 20.82 4.64 0.46
CA THR A 34 20.21 5.94 0.80
C THR A 34 19.34 5.87 2.04
N ASP A 35 18.79 4.69 2.33
CA ASP A 35 17.83 4.45 3.40
C ASP A 35 18.39 3.46 4.42
N ASP A 36 17.79 3.45 5.62
CA ASP A 36 17.99 2.38 6.58
C ASP A 36 17.58 1.02 5.97
N PHE A 37 18.28 -0.04 6.40
CA PHE A 37 18.01 -1.40 5.94
C PHE A 37 16.56 -1.78 6.26
N LYS A 38 15.75 -1.98 5.22
CA LYS A 38 14.34 -2.34 5.35
C LYS A 38 14.22 -3.76 5.87
N THR A 39 13.67 -3.87 7.08
CA THR A 39 13.40 -5.16 7.73
C THR A 39 11.97 -5.65 7.59
N PHE A 40 11.12 -4.79 7.02
CA PHE A 40 9.69 -4.96 6.86
C PHE A 40 9.29 -4.44 5.49
N TYR A 41 8.53 -5.23 4.75
CA TYR A 41 7.99 -4.84 3.47
C TYR A 41 6.71 -5.61 3.18
N VAL A 42 6.01 -5.24 2.11
CA VAL A 42 4.82 -5.96 1.67
C VAL A 42 4.94 -6.38 0.22
N LYS A 43 4.16 -7.38 -0.16
CA LYS A 43 3.98 -7.82 -1.54
C LYS A 43 2.51 -7.67 -1.90
N VAL A 44 2.25 -7.01 -3.02
CA VAL A 44 0.91 -6.94 -3.61
C VAL A 44 1.00 -7.57 -4.98
N GLU A 45 0.18 -8.59 -5.25
CA GLU A 45 0.31 -9.46 -6.41
C GLU A 45 1.74 -10.05 -6.49
N ASP A 46 2.52 -9.69 -7.52
CA ASP A 46 3.90 -10.10 -7.72
C ASP A 46 4.95 -8.99 -7.47
N LYS A 47 4.52 -7.85 -6.93
CA LYS A 47 5.39 -6.70 -6.69
C LYS A 47 5.71 -6.54 -5.22
N GLU A 48 7.01 -6.54 -4.91
CA GLU A 48 7.50 -6.18 -3.58
C GLU A 48 7.57 -4.65 -3.43
N ILE A 49 7.07 -4.14 -2.30
CA ILE A 49 6.97 -2.72 -1.98
C ILE A 49 7.71 -2.47 -0.68
N MET A 50 8.83 -1.74 -0.76
CA MET A 50 9.75 -1.50 0.36
C MET A 50 9.50 -0.19 1.12
N SER A 51 8.80 0.77 0.49
CA SER A 51 8.55 2.10 1.05
C SER A 51 7.13 2.55 0.74
N ASN A 52 6.91 3.19 -0.42
CA ASN A 52 5.59 3.65 -0.85
C ASN A 52 5.34 3.23 -2.30
N SER A 53 4.09 2.94 -2.65
CA SER A 53 3.69 2.63 -4.02
C SER A 53 2.24 3.05 -4.26
N GLY A 54 1.94 3.63 -5.42
CA GLY A 54 0.60 4.05 -5.81
C GLY A 54 0.16 3.45 -7.14
N GLY A 55 -1.04 3.83 -7.59
CA GLY A 55 -1.67 3.33 -8.82
C GLY A 55 -2.41 2.01 -8.64
N TYR A 56 -2.77 1.64 -7.41
CA TYR A 56 -3.57 0.44 -7.18
C TYR A 56 -5.06 0.76 -7.27
N GLU A 57 -5.81 -0.17 -7.83
CA GLU A 57 -7.26 -0.07 -7.95
C GLU A 57 -7.92 -1.26 -7.26
N ILE A 58 -8.90 -0.97 -6.42
CA ILE A 58 -9.67 -2.01 -5.72
C ILE A 58 -11.17 -1.82 -5.95
N THR A 59 -11.89 -2.94 -5.92
CA THR A 59 -13.35 -2.99 -5.93
C THR A 59 -13.80 -4.12 -5.01
N GLN A 60 -15.11 -4.25 -4.77
CA GLN A 60 -15.64 -5.41 -4.07
C GLN A 60 -15.33 -6.74 -4.78
N ALA A 61 -15.34 -6.73 -6.12
CA ALA A 61 -15.05 -7.92 -6.93
C ALA A 61 -13.54 -8.19 -7.10
N LYS A 62 -12.70 -7.15 -6.97
CA LYS A 62 -11.25 -7.21 -7.04
C LYS A 62 -10.66 -6.58 -5.76
N PRO A 63 -10.73 -7.28 -4.62
CA PRO A 63 -10.12 -6.81 -3.39
C PRO A 63 -8.59 -6.84 -3.49
N MET A 64 -7.91 -6.04 -2.67
CA MET A 64 -6.44 -6.06 -2.61
C MET A 64 -5.98 -7.13 -1.63
N GLN A 65 -5.17 -8.06 -2.11
CA GLN A 65 -4.46 -9.01 -1.25
C GLN A 65 -3.02 -8.53 -1.04
N VAL A 66 -2.62 -8.49 0.23
CA VAL A 66 -1.31 -8.03 0.65
C VAL A 66 -0.65 -9.11 1.49
N GLU A 67 0.59 -9.45 1.15
CA GLU A 67 1.45 -10.31 1.94
C GLU A 67 2.49 -9.46 2.68
N VAL A 68 2.63 -9.68 3.97
CA VAL A 68 3.57 -8.99 4.86
C VAL A 68 4.82 -9.83 5.00
N LYS A 69 5.98 -9.20 4.86
CA LYS A 69 7.28 -9.87 4.86
C LYS A 69 8.25 -9.19 5.83
N TYR A 70 8.99 -10.04 6.56
CA TYR A 70 10.14 -9.64 7.36
C TYR A 70 11.40 -10.24 6.74
N THR A 71 12.46 -9.46 6.55
CA THR A 71 13.70 -9.95 5.88
C THR A 71 14.47 -10.99 6.69
N PHE A 72 14.30 -11.02 8.02
CA PHE A 72 15.04 -11.91 8.93
C PHE A 72 14.14 -12.89 9.69
N SER A 73 12.92 -13.15 9.20
CA SER A 73 12.03 -14.14 9.83
C SER A 73 12.59 -15.57 9.84
N PHE A 74 13.63 -15.88 9.04
CA PHE A 74 14.32 -17.17 9.08
C PHE A 74 15.12 -17.45 10.36
N ALA A 75 15.41 -16.43 11.16
CA ALA A 75 16.24 -16.55 12.37
C ALA A 75 15.41 -16.65 13.66
N THR A 76 14.10 -16.37 13.60
CA THR A 76 13.20 -16.41 14.76
C THR A 76 11.84 -16.95 14.33
N ASP A 77 11.41 -18.09 14.86
CA ASP A 77 10.08 -18.70 14.64
C ASP A 77 8.91 -17.87 15.21
N GLU A 78 9.14 -16.62 15.60
CA GLU A 78 8.08 -15.73 16.05
C GLU A 78 7.33 -15.17 14.85
N ASN A 79 6.05 -15.54 14.78
CA ASN A 79 5.09 -14.94 13.87
C ASN A 79 4.84 -13.49 14.33
N LYS A 80 5.64 -12.57 13.79
CA LYS A 80 5.52 -11.13 14.07
C LYS A 80 4.28 -10.63 13.34
N GLY A 81 3.25 -10.29 14.10
CA GLY A 81 2.02 -9.72 13.55
C GLY A 81 2.24 -8.36 12.87
N TYR A 82 1.15 -7.74 12.42
CA TYR A 82 1.20 -6.46 11.71
C TYR A 82 -0.04 -5.63 11.96
N ASN A 83 0.11 -4.33 11.75
CA ASN A 83 -0.96 -3.35 11.88
C ASN A 83 -1.36 -2.84 10.49
N VAL A 84 -2.64 -2.55 10.33
CA VAL A 84 -3.21 -2.06 9.06
C VAL A 84 -4.13 -0.92 9.41
N LYS A 85 -3.97 0.21 8.72
CA LYS A 85 -4.79 1.39 8.88
C LYS A 85 -5.01 2.03 7.51
N ILE A 86 -6.21 2.51 7.24
CA ILE A 86 -6.51 3.26 6.01
C ILE A 86 -6.78 4.71 6.39
N VAL A 87 -6.11 5.64 5.72
CA VAL A 87 -6.27 7.08 5.90
C VAL A 87 -6.40 7.77 4.54
N PRO A 88 -6.85 9.03 4.48
CA PRO A 88 -6.78 9.81 3.26
C PRO A 88 -5.32 10.00 2.80
N ASN A 89 -5.09 9.96 1.49
CA ASN A 89 -3.82 10.44 0.94
C ASN A 89 -3.81 11.97 0.89
N ALA A 90 -3.15 12.58 1.86
CA ALA A 90 -3.09 14.03 2.03
C ALA A 90 -1.88 14.71 1.37
N ALA A 91 -1.22 14.05 0.40
CA ALA A 91 -0.01 14.55 -0.26
C ALA A 91 -0.26 15.80 -1.11
N ASP A 92 -1.41 15.88 -1.80
CA ASP A 92 -1.83 17.03 -2.59
C ASP A 92 -3.05 17.70 -1.95
N LYS A 93 -2.82 18.85 -1.30
CA LYS A 93 -3.87 19.63 -0.63
C LYS A 93 -4.90 20.21 -1.60
N SER A 94 -4.60 20.30 -2.90
CA SER A 94 -5.58 20.75 -3.90
C SER A 94 -6.68 19.71 -4.18
N LYS A 95 -6.48 18.46 -3.73
CA LYS A 95 -7.44 17.35 -3.85
C LYS A 95 -8.37 17.21 -2.65
N ASP A 96 -8.18 18.02 -1.60
CA ASP A 96 -9.07 17.96 -0.44
C ASP A 96 -10.47 18.45 -0.80
N PHE A 97 -11.46 17.92 -0.11
CA PHE A 97 -12.86 18.31 -0.30
C PHE A 97 -13.62 18.18 1.01
N SER A 98 -14.68 18.99 1.10
CA SER A 98 -15.57 18.98 2.24
C SER A 98 -16.78 18.09 2.00
N PHE A 99 -17.22 17.36 3.03
CA PHE A 99 -18.46 16.59 3.03
C PHE A 99 -19.23 16.80 4.33
N THR A 100 -20.54 16.59 4.31
CA THR A 100 -21.41 16.86 5.46
C THR A 100 -21.92 15.57 6.06
N VAL A 101 -21.86 15.45 7.39
CA VAL A 101 -22.44 14.33 8.16
C VAL A 101 -23.35 14.93 9.22
N ASN A 102 -24.64 14.60 9.19
CA ASN A 102 -25.64 15.13 10.13
C ASN A 102 -25.61 16.67 10.25
N GLY A 103 -25.31 17.39 9.16
CA GLY A 103 -25.21 18.85 9.14
C GLY A 103 -23.85 19.42 9.57
N GLU A 104 -22.91 18.58 10.01
CA GLU A 104 -21.54 18.98 10.34
C GLU A 104 -20.61 18.83 9.14
N ASN A 105 -19.88 19.89 8.82
CA ASN A 105 -18.91 19.88 7.73
C ASN A 105 -17.57 19.27 8.16
N ARG A 106 -17.03 18.37 7.35
CA ARG A 106 -15.76 17.65 7.55
C ARG A 106 -14.88 17.79 6.32
N GLN A 107 -13.56 17.68 6.51
CA GLN A 107 -12.59 17.69 5.40
C GLN A 107 -12.05 16.27 5.21
N PHE A 108 -12.11 15.76 3.98
CA PHE A 108 -11.68 14.40 3.68
C PHE A 108 -10.23 14.15 4.09
N GLN A 109 -9.29 15.01 3.71
CA GLN A 109 -7.87 14.83 4.06
C GLN A 109 -7.52 15.15 5.51
N ALA A 110 -8.48 15.62 6.32
CA ALA A 110 -8.31 15.79 7.75
C ALA A 110 -8.75 14.55 8.56
N GLU A 111 -9.44 13.60 7.93
CA GLU A 111 -9.83 12.36 8.59
C GLU A 111 -8.59 11.54 8.96
N THR A 112 -8.60 10.99 10.18
CA THR A 112 -7.43 10.31 10.74
C THR A 112 -7.51 8.80 10.65
N ASP A 113 -8.70 8.26 10.34
CA ASP A 113 -8.94 6.84 10.17
C ASP A 113 -10.20 6.62 9.31
N LEU A 114 -10.03 5.90 8.21
CA LEU A 114 -11.10 5.49 7.29
C LEU A 114 -11.24 3.96 7.25
N THR A 115 -10.56 3.24 8.14
CA THR A 115 -10.48 1.78 8.14
C THR A 115 -11.86 1.13 8.19
N ASP A 116 -12.81 1.73 8.92
CA ASP A 116 -14.17 1.22 9.05
C ASP A 116 -14.96 1.18 7.74
N GLY A 117 -14.53 1.93 6.72
CA GLY A 117 -15.09 1.89 5.36
C GLY A 117 -14.70 0.64 4.56
N PHE A 118 -13.84 -0.21 5.14
CA PHE A 118 -13.29 -1.39 4.51
C PHE A 118 -13.43 -2.62 5.41
N GLU A 119 -13.63 -3.77 4.78
CA GLU A 119 -13.49 -5.07 5.42
C GLU A 119 -12.03 -5.51 5.31
N ILE A 120 -11.41 -5.84 6.44
CA ILE A 120 -10.00 -6.28 6.50
C ILE A 120 -9.94 -7.68 7.13
N GLU A 121 -9.81 -8.68 6.28
CA GLU A 121 -9.61 -10.06 6.71
C GLU A 121 -8.12 -10.31 6.93
N LYS A 122 -7.71 -10.49 8.18
CA LYS A 122 -6.31 -10.72 8.56
C LYS A 122 -6.00 -12.22 8.74
N SER A 123 -4.82 -12.62 8.31
CA SER A 123 -4.15 -13.88 8.64
C SER A 123 -2.74 -13.56 9.18
N GLU A 124 -1.93 -14.58 9.46
CA GLU A 124 -0.62 -14.41 10.10
C GLU A 124 0.35 -13.53 9.31
N SER A 125 0.44 -13.72 7.99
CA SER A 125 1.35 -12.99 7.10
C SER A 125 0.64 -12.38 5.89
N THR A 126 -0.68 -12.42 5.85
CA THR A 126 -1.47 -11.88 4.72
C THR A 126 -2.73 -11.21 5.21
N PHE A 127 -3.20 -10.20 4.49
CA PHE A 127 -4.55 -9.68 4.68
C PHE A 127 -5.20 -9.32 3.36
N LYS A 128 -6.53 -9.23 3.38
CA LYS A 128 -7.37 -8.84 2.24
C LYS A 128 -8.16 -7.58 2.60
N VAL A 129 -8.06 -6.56 1.75
CA VAL A 129 -8.81 -5.30 1.89
C VAL A 129 -9.91 -5.26 0.85
N THR A 130 -11.16 -5.17 1.32
CA THR A 130 -12.35 -5.07 0.46
C THR A 130 -13.14 -3.82 0.83
N PRO A 131 -13.48 -2.92 -0.10
CA PRO A 131 -14.30 -1.75 0.23
C PRO A 131 -15.72 -2.19 0.60
N LYS A 132 -16.30 -1.60 1.65
CA LYS A 132 -17.68 -1.92 2.05
C LYS A 132 -18.73 -1.30 1.13
N GLY A 133 -18.36 -0.27 0.37
CA GLY A 133 -19.17 0.32 -0.69
C GLY A 133 -18.59 0.10 -2.09
N GLU A 134 -19.42 0.24 -3.13
CA GLU A 134 -18.98 0.13 -4.53
C GLU A 134 -18.12 1.32 -5.00
N ASN A 135 -18.24 2.47 -4.33
CA ASN A 135 -17.61 3.73 -4.71
C ASN A 135 -17.31 4.59 -3.47
N LEU A 136 -16.80 5.82 -3.67
CA LEU A 136 -16.41 6.71 -2.58
C LEU A 136 -17.59 7.02 -1.66
N THR A 137 -18.76 7.27 -2.25
CA THR A 137 -19.99 7.56 -1.50
C THR A 137 -20.34 6.38 -0.60
N GLY A 138 -20.36 5.15 -1.13
CA GLY A 138 -20.68 3.96 -0.36
C GLY A 138 -19.66 3.67 0.76
N VAL A 139 -18.37 3.90 0.50
CA VAL A 139 -17.33 3.75 1.53
C VAL A 139 -17.51 4.76 2.66
N LEU A 140 -17.76 6.03 2.34
CA LEU A 140 -18.01 7.05 3.36
C LEU A 140 -19.33 6.81 4.11
N GLN A 141 -20.36 6.28 3.47
CA GLN A 141 -21.62 5.92 4.15
C GLN A 141 -21.43 4.77 5.15
N ALA A 142 -20.55 3.82 4.85
CA ALA A 142 -20.22 2.74 5.78
C ALA A 142 -19.55 3.26 7.06
N ILE A 143 -18.80 4.36 6.97
CA ILE A 143 -18.17 5.05 8.11
C ILE A 143 -19.16 5.99 8.80
N TYR A 144 -19.94 6.73 8.02
CA TYR A 144 -20.84 7.78 8.49
C TYR A 144 -22.28 7.53 8.02
N PRO A 145 -23.12 6.83 8.80
CA PRO A 145 -24.51 6.55 8.43
C PRO A 145 -25.40 7.79 8.16
N GLY A 146 -24.97 8.98 8.63
CA GLY A 146 -25.65 10.26 8.44
C GLY A 146 -25.05 11.15 7.34
N LEU A 147 -24.28 10.56 6.42
CA LEU A 147 -23.62 11.27 5.32
C LEU A 147 -24.64 11.90 4.35
N ASP A 148 -24.45 13.18 4.04
CA ASP A 148 -25.05 13.79 2.86
C ASP A 148 -24.29 13.35 1.61
N THR A 149 -24.95 12.59 0.74
CA THR A 149 -24.34 11.95 -0.41
C THR A 149 -24.14 12.86 -1.61
N ALA A 150 -24.66 14.10 -1.58
CA ALA A 150 -24.62 14.99 -2.72
C ALA A 150 -23.18 15.32 -3.14
N HIS A 151 -22.88 15.16 -4.45
CA HIS A 151 -21.61 15.51 -5.09
C HIS A 151 -20.35 14.81 -4.56
N ILE A 152 -20.46 13.78 -3.72
CA ILE A 152 -19.29 13.06 -3.18
C ILE A 152 -18.53 12.34 -4.28
N GLU A 153 -19.24 11.59 -5.13
CA GLU A 153 -18.59 10.76 -6.16
C GLU A 153 -17.76 11.59 -7.15
N GLU A 154 -18.21 12.82 -7.46
CA GLU A 154 -17.49 13.76 -8.31
C GLU A 154 -16.14 14.22 -7.73
N LYS A 155 -15.91 13.99 -6.43
CA LYS A 155 -14.65 14.32 -5.74
C LYS A 155 -13.66 13.16 -5.71
N ALA A 156 -14.01 11.99 -6.22
CA ALA A 156 -13.07 10.87 -6.27
C ALA A 156 -11.83 11.21 -7.10
N TYR A 157 -10.65 10.76 -6.65
CA TYR A 157 -9.39 10.97 -7.35
C TYR A 157 -8.45 9.77 -7.23
N ASN A 158 -7.44 9.74 -8.10
CA ASN A 158 -6.44 8.68 -8.11
C ASN A 158 -5.62 8.69 -6.82
N ASP A 159 -5.33 7.50 -6.29
CA ASP A 159 -4.53 7.30 -5.08
C ASP A 159 -5.07 8.03 -3.85
N MET A 160 -6.40 8.17 -3.72
CA MET A 160 -7.03 8.96 -2.65
C MET A 160 -6.97 8.32 -1.26
N PHE A 161 -6.78 7.01 -1.18
CA PHE A 161 -6.61 6.30 0.07
C PHE A 161 -5.16 5.87 0.24
N ALA A 162 -4.67 5.91 1.47
CA ALA A 162 -3.37 5.41 1.88
C ALA A 162 -3.58 4.25 2.85
N LEU A 163 -3.25 3.04 2.40
CA LEU A 163 -3.15 1.85 3.22
C LEU A 163 -1.77 1.84 3.90
N VAL A 164 -1.75 2.16 5.18
CA VAL A 164 -0.55 2.12 6.01
C VAL A 164 -0.46 0.74 6.65
N VAL A 165 0.58 -0.01 6.28
CA VAL A 165 0.90 -1.31 6.87
C VAL A 165 2.14 -1.13 7.74
N SER A 166 2.04 -1.48 9.01
CA SER A 166 3.14 -1.31 9.96
C SER A 166 3.54 -2.63 10.61
N SER A 167 4.81 -2.72 11.01
CA SER A 167 5.32 -3.85 11.77
C SER A 167 4.56 -4.01 13.11
N TYR A 168 4.64 -5.19 13.73
CA TYR A 168 4.04 -5.48 15.05
C TYR A 168 4.31 -4.41 16.13
N ASN A 169 5.45 -3.73 16.06
CA ASN A 169 5.88 -2.68 16.99
C ASN A 169 5.84 -1.27 16.39
N GLU A 170 5.28 -1.13 15.18
CA GLU A 170 5.09 0.13 14.46
C GLU A 170 6.38 0.91 14.13
N LYS A 171 7.56 0.32 14.31
CA LYS A 171 8.84 0.96 14.01
C LYS A 171 9.17 1.02 12.52
N ALA A 172 8.51 0.21 11.71
CA ALA A 172 8.63 0.23 10.27
C ALA A 172 7.24 0.21 9.64
N SER A 173 7.06 0.92 8.53
CA SER A 173 5.81 0.95 7.80
C SER A 173 6.04 1.07 6.30
N VAL A 174 5.05 0.60 5.54
CA VAL A 174 4.94 0.72 4.10
C VAL A 174 3.56 1.30 3.78
N THR A 175 3.49 2.24 2.84
CA THR A 175 2.24 2.85 2.42
C THR A 175 1.88 2.46 0.99
N ILE A 176 0.69 1.91 0.80
CA ILE A 176 0.13 1.61 -0.52
C ILE A 176 -0.99 2.61 -0.80
N TYR A 177 -0.87 3.40 -1.86
CA TYR A 177 -1.92 4.30 -2.29
C TYR A 177 -2.84 3.62 -3.30
N PHE A 178 -4.15 3.83 -3.15
CA PHE A 178 -5.12 3.18 -4.01
C PHE A 178 -6.39 4.00 -4.27
N THR A 179 -7.12 3.60 -5.30
CA THR A 179 -8.39 4.16 -5.75
C THR A 179 -9.49 3.12 -5.73
N LEU A 180 -10.72 3.56 -5.49
CA LEU A 180 -11.92 2.76 -5.73
C LEU A 180 -12.25 2.85 -7.22
N SER A 181 -12.12 1.74 -7.93
CA SER A 181 -12.43 1.71 -9.37
C SER A 181 -13.95 1.65 -9.53
N SER A 182 -14.57 2.77 -9.92
CA SER A 182 -15.99 2.77 -10.27
C SER A 182 -16.17 2.30 -11.71
N LYS A 183 -17.19 1.45 -11.96
CA LYS A 183 -17.61 1.19 -13.34
C LYS A 183 -18.05 2.51 -13.94
N VAL A 184 -17.41 2.96 -15.02
CA VAL A 184 -17.95 4.03 -15.85
C VAL A 184 -19.26 3.51 -16.45
N THR A 185 -20.40 3.92 -15.88
CA THR A 185 -21.73 3.46 -16.32
C THR A 185 -22.29 4.25 -17.50
N GLY A 186 -21.59 5.27 -17.98
CA GLY A 186 -21.92 5.93 -19.25
C GLY A 186 -21.11 7.19 -19.51
N ILE A 187 -20.79 7.44 -20.77
CA ILE A 187 -20.30 8.73 -21.25
C ILE A 187 -21.53 9.47 -21.78
N ARG A 188 -21.87 10.62 -21.19
CA ARG A 188 -22.89 11.52 -21.72
C ARG A 188 -22.18 12.64 -22.49
N LEU A 189 -22.19 12.54 -23.82
CA LEU A 189 -21.71 13.61 -24.70
C LEU A 189 -22.81 14.66 -24.85
N ASP A 190 -22.55 15.87 -24.38
CA ASP A 190 -23.42 17.01 -24.67
C ASP A 190 -23.12 17.49 -26.08
N LYS A 191 -24.05 17.25 -27.02
CA LYS A 191 -23.94 17.76 -28.39
C LYS A 191 -24.59 19.13 -28.42
N GLU A 192 -23.84 20.18 -28.13
CA GLU A 192 -24.28 21.52 -28.54
C GLU A 192 -23.90 21.87 -29.98
N VAL A 193 -22.81 21.32 -30.55
CA VAL A 193 -22.53 21.53 -31.98
C VAL A 193 -21.72 20.38 -32.58
N ILE A 194 -22.32 19.60 -33.49
CA ILE A 194 -21.54 18.92 -34.54
C ILE A 194 -21.64 19.83 -35.77
N VAL A 195 -20.54 20.49 -36.11
CA VAL A 195 -20.41 21.20 -37.40
C VAL A 195 -19.95 20.18 -38.43
N PHE A 196 -20.73 19.97 -39.50
CA PHE A 196 -20.31 19.25 -40.70
C PHE A 196 -19.78 20.25 -41.73
#